data_AF-A0A2U1B982-F1
#
_entry.id   AF-A0A2U1B982-F1
#
_cell.length_a   1.000
_cell.length_b   1.000
_cell.length_c   1.000
_cell.angle_alpha   90.00
_cell.angle_beta   90.00
_cell.angle_gamma   90.00
#
_symmetry.space_group_name_H-M   'P 1'
#
loop_
_entity.id
_entity.type
_entity.pdbx_description
1 polymer ?
#
loop_
_entity_poly.entity_id
_entity_poly.type
_entity_poly.pdbx_seq_one_letter_code
_entity_poly.pdbx_strand_id
1 'polypeptide(L)'
;MSRYAAAELQQLAGVEFNRILAGDGELRRLESLKYDKNAETRLLLEVMNLGDFRIGKLPVRPLTAAKWAFLWMLENRYATGGAIRTIDLDVALYILSAPDLRELRLAPWEIPGAAAGYAAATGLEAADAHREAAAWRDAAFRPLELMPPADLADEPPRYDAEWLTRICGVAVRETGEPWERVMHGMSLSTVCCAYVNFARRESTEPHRFRRRPDAELEAQISARIDELAEKFLSDQQ
;
A
#
# COMPACT_ATOMS: atom_id res chain seq x y z
N MET A 1 -11.09 -23.71 -19.46
CA MET A 1 -10.62 -24.96 -20.09
C MET A 1 -9.11 -24.93 -20.03
N SER A 2 -8.47 -25.98 -19.51
CA SER A 2 -7.00 -26.04 -19.40
C SER A 2 -6.38 -25.99 -20.79
N ARG A 3 -5.42 -25.09 -21.00
CA ARG A 3 -4.76 -24.83 -22.30
C ARG A 3 -3.82 -25.97 -22.73
N TYR A 4 -3.43 -26.83 -21.79
CA TYR A 4 -2.54 -27.98 -21.98
C TYR A 4 -3.22 -29.29 -21.57
N ALA A 5 -2.86 -30.38 -22.25
CA ALA A 5 -3.27 -31.74 -21.91
C ALA A 5 -2.55 -32.24 -20.64
N ALA A 6 -3.09 -33.27 -19.99
CA ALA A 6 -2.56 -33.79 -18.72
C ALA A 6 -1.09 -34.25 -18.82
N ALA A 7 -0.68 -34.82 -19.95
CA ALA A 7 0.70 -35.25 -20.17
C ALA A 7 1.67 -34.06 -20.33
N GLU A 8 1.24 -32.99 -21.00
CA GLU A 8 2.00 -31.75 -21.18
C GLU A 8 2.16 -31.01 -19.85
N LEU A 9 1.11 -30.96 -19.02
CA LEU A 9 1.19 -30.42 -17.67
C LEU A 9 2.20 -31.17 -16.79
N GLN A 10 2.30 -32.50 -16.96
CA GLN A 10 3.27 -33.31 -16.22
C GLN A 10 4.72 -33.02 -16.66
N GLN A 11 4.94 -32.74 -17.95
CA GLN A 11 6.24 -32.30 -18.47
C GLN A 11 6.61 -30.89 -18.00
N LEU A 12 5.66 -29.96 -18.02
CA LEU A 12 5.84 -28.58 -17.53
C LEU A 12 6.05 -28.53 -16.00
N ALA A 13 5.56 -29.50 -15.24
CA ALA A 13 5.88 -29.64 -13.81
C ALA A 13 7.29 -30.20 -13.56
N GLY A 14 8.03 -30.58 -14.61
CA GLY A 14 9.33 -31.23 -14.55
C GLY A 14 10.48 -30.30 -14.14
N VAL A 15 11.61 -30.91 -13.76
CA VAL A 15 12.83 -30.20 -13.34
C VAL A 15 13.45 -29.40 -14.49
N GLU A 16 13.34 -29.89 -15.73
CA GLU A 16 13.89 -29.24 -16.91
C GLU A 16 13.19 -27.92 -17.23
N PHE A 17 11.86 -27.91 -17.24
CA PHE A 17 11.09 -26.69 -17.46
C PHE A 17 11.31 -25.66 -16.34
N ASN A 18 11.37 -26.10 -15.08
CA ASN A 18 11.72 -25.23 -13.96
C ASN A 18 13.11 -24.59 -14.12
N ARG A 19 14.08 -25.30 -14.73
CA ARG A 19 15.40 -24.74 -15.01
C ARG A 19 15.35 -23.68 -16.12
N ILE A 20 14.50 -23.86 -17.12
CA ILE A 20 14.25 -22.86 -18.18
C ILE A 20 13.63 -21.60 -17.56
N LEU A 21 12.58 -21.75 -16.75
CA LEU A 21 11.95 -20.63 -16.05
C LEU A 21 12.95 -19.86 -15.16
N ALA A 22 13.77 -20.57 -14.37
CA ALA A 22 14.80 -19.94 -13.53
C ALA A 22 15.93 -19.28 -14.35
N GLY A 23 16.18 -19.76 -15.56
CA GLY A 23 17.20 -19.28 -16.49
C GLY A 23 16.80 -18.04 -17.30
N ASP A 24 15.50 -17.80 -17.49
CA ASP A 24 15.00 -16.76 -18.40
C ASP A 24 15.27 -15.34 -17.87
N GLY A 25 16.00 -14.56 -18.66
CA GLY A 25 16.39 -13.20 -18.30
C GLY A 25 15.20 -12.24 -18.26
N GLU A 26 14.18 -12.47 -19.09
CA GLU A 26 12.99 -11.62 -19.15
C GLU A 26 12.06 -11.86 -17.95
N LEU A 27 11.84 -13.13 -17.56
CA LEU A 27 11.14 -13.44 -16.31
C LEU A 27 11.85 -12.83 -15.10
N ARG A 28 13.18 -12.89 -15.02
CA ARG A 28 13.92 -12.20 -13.94
C ARG A 28 13.71 -10.68 -13.96
N ARG A 29 13.68 -10.07 -15.15
CA ARG A 29 13.40 -8.64 -15.31
C ARG A 29 11.99 -8.31 -14.82
N LEU A 30 10.98 -9.05 -15.28
CA LEU A 30 9.58 -8.87 -14.88
C LEU A 30 9.38 -9.12 -13.38
N GLU A 31 10.00 -10.14 -12.80
CA GLU A 31 10.02 -10.39 -11.35
C GLU A 31 10.65 -9.22 -10.58
N SER A 32 11.70 -8.58 -11.11
CA SER A 32 12.32 -7.42 -10.47
C SER A 32 11.42 -6.18 -10.46
N LEU A 33 10.51 -6.05 -11.43
CA LEU A 33 9.53 -4.96 -11.49
C LEU A 33 8.48 -5.04 -10.39
N LYS A 34 8.31 -6.20 -9.74
CA LYS A 34 7.45 -6.34 -8.55
C LYS A 34 7.97 -5.54 -7.35
N TYR A 35 9.22 -5.10 -7.39
CA TYR A 35 9.88 -4.41 -6.29
C TYR A 35 10.15 -2.94 -6.63
N ASP A 36 9.22 -2.06 -6.25
CA ASP A 36 9.48 -0.62 -6.28
C ASP A 36 10.34 -0.20 -5.08
N LYS A 37 11.65 -0.07 -5.35
CA LYS A 37 12.67 0.38 -4.39
C LYS A 37 12.42 1.79 -3.85
N ASN A 38 11.82 2.70 -4.63
CA ASN A 38 11.59 4.07 -4.18
C ASN A 38 10.49 4.10 -3.12
N ALA A 39 9.36 3.45 -3.40
CA ALA A 39 8.30 3.31 -2.40
C ALA A 39 8.75 2.46 -1.18
N GLU A 40 9.70 1.53 -1.35
CA GLU A 40 10.29 0.81 -0.21
C GLU A 40 11.23 1.67 0.64
N THR A 41 12.07 2.47 -0.01
CA THR A 41 12.96 3.40 0.68
C THR A 41 12.14 4.34 1.56
N ARG A 42 11.01 4.82 1.03
CA ARG A 42 10.06 5.64 1.78
C ARG A 42 9.45 4.90 2.97
N LEU A 43 8.94 3.70 2.76
CA LEU A 43 8.39 2.87 3.84
C LEU A 43 9.43 2.64 4.95
N LEU A 44 10.69 2.37 4.57
CA LEU A 44 11.79 2.22 5.52
C LEU A 44 12.06 3.51 6.31
N LEU A 45 12.07 4.67 5.65
CA LEU A 45 12.23 5.96 6.32
C LEU A 45 11.10 6.23 7.34
N GLU A 46 9.86 5.90 6.99
CA GLU A 46 8.70 6.01 7.90
C GLU A 46 8.79 5.04 9.08
N VAL A 47 9.18 3.78 8.85
CA VAL A 47 9.34 2.77 9.91
C VAL A 47 10.49 3.12 10.86
N MET A 48 11.61 3.62 10.33
CA MET A 48 12.73 4.07 11.14
C MET A 48 12.48 5.43 11.80
N ASN A 49 11.38 6.11 11.45
CA ASN A 49 11.09 7.48 11.84
C ASN A 49 12.27 8.43 11.53
N LEU A 50 12.90 8.23 10.37
CA LEU A 50 14.04 9.00 9.88
C LEU A 50 13.60 9.83 8.67
N GLY A 51 13.62 11.16 8.79
CA GLY A 51 13.44 12.04 7.65
C GLY A 51 12.83 13.40 7.99
N ASP A 52 13.20 14.42 7.21
CA ASP A 52 12.40 15.63 7.09
C ASP A 52 11.36 15.38 5.99
N PHE A 53 10.16 15.00 6.40
CA PHE A 53 9.09 14.65 5.47
C PHE A 53 8.49 15.93 4.86
N ARG A 54 8.42 15.99 3.53
CA ARG A 54 7.95 17.17 2.80
C ARG A 54 7.13 16.77 1.56
N ILE A 55 6.24 17.67 1.15
CA ILE A 55 5.61 17.68 -0.18
C ILE A 55 5.94 19.03 -0.82
N GLY A 56 6.87 19.01 -1.77
CA GLY A 56 7.50 20.23 -2.27
C GLY A 56 8.13 21.03 -1.12
N LYS A 57 7.68 22.27 -0.96
CA LYS A 57 8.12 23.18 0.11
C LYS A 57 7.38 22.98 1.43
N LEU A 58 6.24 22.27 1.44
CA LEU A 58 5.43 22.10 2.64
C LEU A 58 6.00 20.99 3.52
N PRO A 59 6.37 21.26 4.79
CA PRO A 59 6.69 20.23 5.75
C PRO A 59 5.44 19.42 6.09
N VAL A 60 5.56 18.11 6.09
CA VAL A 60 4.48 17.19 6.46
C VAL A 60 4.95 16.23 7.54
N ARG A 61 4.01 15.52 8.15
CA ARG A 61 4.26 14.42 9.08
C ARG A 61 3.73 13.13 8.47
N PRO A 62 4.24 11.97 8.93
CA PRO A 62 3.68 10.69 8.54
C PRO A 62 2.17 10.65 8.71
N LEU A 63 1.49 9.98 7.79
CA LEU A 63 0.08 9.69 7.94
C LEU A 63 -0.07 8.74 9.13
N THR A 64 -0.74 9.15 10.19
CA THR A 64 -1.01 8.31 11.36
C THR A 64 -2.41 7.73 11.30
N ALA A 65 -2.71 6.74 12.14
CA ALA A 65 -4.04 6.15 12.22
C ALA A 65 -5.11 7.20 12.57
N ALA A 66 -4.81 8.12 13.49
CA ALA A 66 -5.68 9.25 13.81
C ALA A 66 -5.90 10.18 12.62
N LYS A 67 -4.84 10.52 11.87
CA LYS A 67 -4.95 11.39 10.69
C LYS A 67 -5.79 10.76 9.58
N TRP A 68 -5.62 9.47 9.34
CA TRP A 68 -6.45 8.75 8.38
C TRP A 68 -7.93 8.74 8.80
N ALA A 69 -8.22 8.37 10.05
CA ALA A 69 -9.59 8.36 10.57
C ALA A 69 -10.24 9.76 10.50
N PHE A 70 -9.45 10.81 10.75
CA PHE A 70 -9.93 12.18 10.65
C PHE A 70 -10.24 12.59 9.21
N LEU A 71 -9.40 12.21 8.23
CA LEU A 71 -9.70 12.41 6.81
C LEU A 71 -10.95 11.67 6.36
N TRP A 72 -11.14 10.44 6.83
CA TRP A 72 -12.34 9.65 6.57
C TRP A 72 -13.60 10.31 7.15
N MET A 73 -13.52 10.82 8.39
CA MET A 73 -14.60 11.56 9.05
C MET A 73 -14.99 12.85 8.31
N LEU A 74 -14.03 13.51 7.65
CA LEU A 74 -14.28 14.69 6.81
C LEU A 74 -14.78 14.35 5.40
N GLU A 75 -15.05 13.06 5.12
CA GLU A 75 -15.41 12.55 3.79
C GLU A 75 -14.40 12.94 2.70
N ASN A 76 -13.13 13.09 3.08
CA ASN A 76 -12.08 13.48 2.16
C ASN A 76 -11.86 12.37 1.12
N ARG A 77 -11.81 12.74 -0.17
CA ARG A 77 -11.74 11.77 -1.27
C ARG A 77 -10.45 10.96 -1.34
N TYR A 78 -9.38 11.34 -0.63
CA TYR A 78 -8.22 10.46 -0.45
C TYR A 78 -8.54 9.25 0.43
N ALA A 79 -9.51 9.38 1.35
CA ALA A 79 -9.94 8.32 2.27
C ALA A 79 -11.18 7.57 1.80
N THR A 80 -12.13 8.26 1.17
CA THR A 80 -13.41 7.68 0.70
C THR A 80 -13.41 7.26 -0.76
N GLY A 81 -12.41 7.70 -1.53
CA GLY A 81 -12.32 7.46 -2.98
C GLY A 81 -13.10 8.46 -3.82
N GLY A 82 -13.03 8.28 -5.14
CA GLY A 82 -13.63 9.18 -6.14
C GLY A 82 -12.68 10.25 -6.67
N ALA A 83 -13.19 11.14 -7.53
CA ALA A 83 -12.38 12.15 -8.22
C ALA A 83 -11.88 13.24 -7.25
N ILE A 84 -10.57 13.41 -7.09
CA ILE A 84 -10.02 14.39 -6.13
C ILE A 84 -10.37 15.84 -6.54
N ARG A 85 -10.97 16.61 -5.63
CA ARG A 85 -11.19 18.06 -5.80
C ARG A 85 -10.02 18.82 -5.18
N THR A 86 -9.83 20.09 -5.57
CA THR A 86 -8.79 20.96 -4.98
C THR A 86 -8.90 21.05 -3.46
N ILE A 87 -10.12 21.16 -2.93
CA ILE A 87 -10.35 21.23 -1.48
C ILE A 87 -9.98 19.92 -0.76
N ASP A 88 -10.10 18.77 -1.43
CA ASP A 88 -9.70 17.49 -0.83
C ASP A 88 -8.17 17.43 -0.69
N LEU A 89 -7.43 17.96 -1.66
CA LEU A 89 -5.97 18.08 -1.60
C LEU A 89 -5.55 19.07 -0.50
N ASP A 90 -6.16 20.26 -0.45
CA ASP A 90 -5.90 21.26 0.58
C ASP A 90 -6.10 20.70 1.99
N VAL A 91 -7.24 20.06 2.25
CA VAL A 91 -7.53 19.44 3.55
C VAL A 91 -6.55 18.31 3.86
N ALA A 92 -6.22 17.45 2.90
CA ALA A 92 -5.25 16.38 3.12
C ALA A 92 -3.88 16.93 3.53
N LEU A 93 -3.38 17.94 2.82
CA LEU A 93 -2.11 18.60 3.11
C LEU A 93 -2.12 19.33 4.46
N TYR A 94 -3.22 20.00 4.80
CA TYR A 94 -3.41 20.63 6.11
C TYR A 94 -3.27 19.60 7.24
N ILE A 95 -3.98 18.48 7.15
CA ILE A 95 -3.94 17.40 8.14
C ILE A 95 -2.56 16.73 8.21
N LEU A 96 -1.89 16.52 7.08
CA LEU A 96 -0.53 15.99 7.04
C LEU A 96 0.48 16.96 7.66
N SER A 97 0.30 18.27 7.49
CA SER A 97 1.18 19.29 8.10
C SER A 97 1.02 19.42 9.62
N ALA A 98 -0.15 19.08 10.17
CA ALA A 98 -0.44 19.22 11.60
C ALA A 98 0.48 18.32 12.44
N PRO A 99 1.19 18.85 13.46
CA PRO A 99 1.99 18.03 14.37
C PRO A 99 1.15 17.03 15.16
N ASP A 100 0.05 17.51 15.76
CA ASP A 100 -0.92 16.72 16.51
C ASP A 100 -2.34 17.24 16.22
N LEU A 101 -3.25 16.34 15.89
CA LEU A 101 -4.66 16.69 15.63
C LEU A 101 -5.40 17.14 16.89
N ARG A 102 -4.93 16.74 18.07
CA ARG A 102 -5.56 17.12 19.35
C ARG A 102 -5.37 18.60 19.68
N GLU A 103 -4.40 19.25 19.03
CA GLU A 103 -4.14 20.68 19.16
C GLU A 103 -4.97 21.52 18.18
N LEU A 104 -5.74 20.88 17.28
CA LEU A 104 -6.67 21.59 16.39
C LEU A 104 -7.82 22.19 17.22
N ARG A 105 -7.85 23.52 17.28
CA ARG A 105 -8.90 24.28 17.96
C ARG A 105 -10.06 24.68 17.03
N LEU A 106 -10.22 23.97 15.92
CA LEU A 106 -11.23 24.24 14.90
C LEU A 106 -12.31 23.17 14.96
N ALA A 107 -13.56 23.57 14.76
CA ALA A 107 -14.63 22.61 14.53
C ALA A 107 -14.44 21.94 13.15
N PRO A 108 -14.91 20.68 12.97
CA PRO A 108 -14.70 19.94 11.72
C PRO A 108 -15.14 20.68 10.45
N TRP A 109 -16.23 21.45 10.51
CA TRP A 109 -16.75 22.22 9.37
C TRP A 109 -15.93 23.47 9.02
N GLU A 110 -15.03 23.94 9.91
CA GLU A 110 -14.15 25.10 9.68
C GLU A 110 -12.85 24.71 8.97
N ILE A 111 -12.52 23.41 8.98
CA ILE A 111 -11.26 22.88 8.46
C ILE A 111 -11.08 23.13 6.96
N PRO A 112 -12.10 22.96 6.08
CA PRO A 112 -11.95 23.29 4.67
C PRO A 112 -11.54 24.76 4.45
N GLY A 113 -12.10 25.69 5.25
CA GLY A 113 -11.73 27.10 5.18
C GLY A 113 -10.30 27.37 5.62
N ALA A 114 -9.85 26.74 6.71
CA ALA A 114 -8.49 26.87 7.22
C ALA A 114 -7.43 26.18 6.34
N ALA A 115 -7.82 25.12 5.64
CA ALA A 115 -6.96 24.36 4.75
C ALA A 115 -6.78 25.01 3.37
N ALA A 116 -7.65 25.96 2.99
CA ALA A 116 -7.63 26.60 1.69
C ALA A 116 -6.24 27.21 1.38
N GLY A 117 -5.67 26.82 0.24
CA GLY A 117 -4.35 27.31 -0.22
C GLY A 117 -3.16 26.45 0.21
N TYR A 118 -3.36 25.34 0.93
CA TYR A 118 -2.28 24.42 1.29
C TYR A 118 -1.62 23.76 0.07
N ALA A 119 -2.37 23.47 -1.00
CA ALA A 119 -1.81 23.00 -2.26
C ALA A 119 -0.83 24.01 -2.85
N ALA A 120 -1.17 25.31 -2.83
CA ALA A 120 -0.27 26.36 -3.28
C ALA A 120 0.98 26.50 -2.40
N ALA A 121 0.85 26.27 -1.08
CA ALA A 121 1.98 26.30 -0.14
C ALA A 121 3.05 25.23 -0.41
N THR A 122 2.70 24.15 -1.12
CA THR A 122 3.69 23.16 -1.58
C THR A 122 4.67 23.75 -2.62
N GLY A 123 4.27 24.79 -3.35
CA GLY A 123 5.04 25.34 -4.47
C GLY A 123 5.15 24.39 -5.65
N LEU A 124 4.33 23.35 -5.71
CA LEU A 124 4.20 22.41 -6.82
C LEU A 124 2.96 22.75 -7.65
N GLU A 125 2.95 22.28 -8.90
CA GLU A 125 1.73 22.26 -9.70
C GLU A 125 0.70 21.31 -9.08
N ALA A 126 -0.59 21.59 -9.26
CA ALA A 126 -1.67 20.85 -8.60
C ALA A 126 -1.64 19.34 -8.87
N ALA A 127 -1.28 18.94 -10.10
CA ALA A 127 -1.15 17.53 -10.48
C ALA A 127 0.01 16.83 -9.76
N ASP A 128 1.13 17.53 -9.55
CA ASP A 128 2.29 16.98 -8.85
C ASP A 128 2.02 16.89 -7.34
N ALA A 129 1.41 17.93 -6.75
CA ALA A 129 0.99 17.91 -5.35
C ALA A 129 -0.02 16.77 -5.08
N HIS A 130 -0.97 16.55 -6.00
CA HIS A 130 -1.88 15.41 -5.94
C HIS A 130 -1.14 14.08 -5.98
N ARG A 131 -0.22 13.90 -6.94
CA ARG A 131 0.56 12.66 -7.08
C ARG A 131 1.38 12.36 -5.82
N GLU A 132 2.02 13.37 -5.24
CA GLU A 132 2.77 13.22 -3.98
C GLU A 132 1.84 12.84 -2.81
N ALA A 133 0.70 13.54 -2.65
CA ALA A 133 -0.27 13.22 -1.60
C ALA A 133 -0.87 11.80 -1.76
N ALA A 134 -1.11 11.36 -3.00
CA ALA A 134 -1.52 9.99 -3.30
C ALA A 134 -0.41 8.99 -2.92
N ALA A 135 0.85 9.27 -3.25
CA ALA A 135 1.97 8.43 -2.86
C ALA A 135 2.14 8.33 -1.33
N TRP A 136 1.83 9.39 -0.57
CA TRP A 136 1.76 9.35 0.90
C TRP A 136 0.70 8.36 1.40
N ARG A 137 -0.51 8.41 0.83
CA ARG A 137 -1.58 7.45 1.15
C ARG A 137 -1.16 6.03 0.77
N ASP A 138 -0.67 5.83 -0.44
CA ASP A 138 -0.37 4.51 -0.97
C ASP A 138 0.76 3.85 -0.18
N ALA A 139 1.80 4.61 0.18
CA ALA A 139 2.88 4.13 1.05
C ALA A 139 2.38 3.70 2.45
N ALA A 140 1.40 4.43 3.01
CA ALA A 140 0.81 4.10 4.31
C ALA A 140 0.12 2.72 4.31
N PHE A 141 -0.58 2.39 3.23
CA PHE A 141 -1.32 1.13 3.09
C PHE A 141 -0.52 0.01 2.42
N ARG A 142 0.61 0.33 1.80
CA ARG A 142 1.47 -0.62 1.10
C ARG A 142 1.74 -1.93 1.88
N PRO A 143 1.98 -1.92 3.21
CA PRO A 143 2.19 -3.17 3.94
C PRO A 143 1.03 -4.16 3.78
N LEU A 144 -0.21 -3.68 3.64
CA LEU A 144 -1.40 -4.52 3.50
C LEU A 144 -1.44 -5.26 2.15
N GLU A 145 -0.67 -4.85 1.14
CA GLU A 145 -0.53 -5.60 -0.13
C GLU A 145 0.05 -7.00 0.07
N LEU A 146 0.72 -7.25 1.20
CA LEU A 146 1.20 -8.57 1.58
C LEU A 146 0.08 -9.51 2.02
N MET A 147 -1.13 -9.03 2.29
CA MET A 147 -2.23 -9.87 2.77
C MET A 147 -2.70 -10.86 1.68
N PRO A 148 -3.23 -12.03 2.06
CA PRO A 148 -4.00 -12.87 1.13
C PRO A 148 -5.13 -12.04 0.49
N PRO A 149 -5.50 -12.31 -0.78
CA PRO A 149 -6.59 -11.60 -1.40
C PRO A 149 -7.90 -11.94 -0.68
N ALA A 150 -8.75 -10.93 -0.51
CA ALA A 150 -10.12 -11.13 -0.04
C ALA A 150 -10.89 -11.97 -1.07
N ASP A 151 -11.82 -12.80 -0.61
CA ASP A 151 -12.68 -13.55 -1.52
C ASP A 151 -13.62 -12.56 -2.24
N LEU A 152 -14.00 -12.86 -3.49
CA LEU A 152 -14.86 -11.98 -4.29
C LEU A 152 -16.25 -11.73 -3.66
N ALA A 153 -16.62 -12.51 -2.65
CA ALA A 153 -17.85 -12.36 -1.87
C ALA A 153 -17.70 -11.40 -0.68
N ASP A 154 -16.48 -10.93 -0.38
CA ASP A 154 -16.23 -10.06 0.76
C ASP A 154 -16.75 -8.65 0.50
N GLU A 155 -17.36 -8.06 1.53
CA GLU A 155 -17.75 -6.66 1.51
C GLU A 155 -16.52 -5.75 1.30
N PRO A 156 -16.68 -4.59 0.62
CA PRO A 156 -15.60 -3.64 0.48
C PRO A 156 -15.05 -3.23 1.85
N PRO A 157 -13.73 -2.99 1.96
CA PRO A 157 -13.09 -2.66 3.22
C PRO A 157 -13.72 -1.39 3.82
N ARG A 158 -14.18 -1.49 5.06
CA ARG A 158 -14.66 -0.36 5.85
C ARG A 158 -13.54 0.13 6.76
N TYR A 159 -13.16 1.40 6.63
CA TYR A 159 -12.14 2.04 7.46
C TYR A 159 -12.76 2.76 8.66
N ASP A 160 -13.71 2.10 9.32
CA ASP A 160 -14.46 2.64 10.44
C ASP A 160 -13.69 2.53 11.78
N ALA A 161 -14.37 2.86 12.89
CA ALA A 161 -13.80 2.77 14.21
C ALA A 161 -13.40 1.35 14.61
N GLU A 162 -14.09 0.31 14.12
CA GLU A 162 -13.73 -1.08 14.39
C GLU A 162 -12.43 -1.46 13.68
N TRP A 163 -12.29 -1.05 12.41
CA TRP A 163 -11.03 -1.22 11.68
C TRP A 163 -9.88 -0.51 12.39
N LEU A 164 -10.07 0.76 12.77
CA LEU A 164 -9.05 1.57 13.42
C LEU A 164 -8.61 0.96 14.76
N THR A 165 -9.57 0.58 15.60
CA THR A 165 -9.28 -0.01 16.92
C THR A 165 -8.62 -1.37 16.79
N ARG A 166 -8.96 -2.16 15.77
CA ARG A 166 -8.32 -3.46 15.50
C ARG A 166 -6.84 -3.29 15.14
N ILE A 167 -6.51 -2.46 14.16
CA ILE A 167 -5.11 -2.29 13.73
C ILE A 167 -4.25 -1.65 14.82
N CYS A 168 -4.79 -0.65 15.54
CA CYS A 168 -4.08 0.02 16.63
C CYS A 168 -3.92 -0.92 17.83
N GLY A 169 -4.94 -1.72 18.16
CA GLY A 169 -4.87 -2.68 19.26
C GLY A 169 -3.81 -3.76 19.03
N VAL A 170 -3.70 -4.25 17.79
CA VAL A 170 -2.63 -5.17 17.41
C VAL A 170 -1.27 -4.48 17.53
N ALA A 171 -1.11 -3.26 17.00
CA ALA A 171 0.15 -2.54 17.11
C ALA A 171 0.55 -2.24 18.57
N VAL A 172 -0.38 -1.87 19.46
CA VAL A 172 -0.13 -1.72 20.90
C VAL A 172 0.40 -3.01 21.50
N ARG A 173 -0.23 -4.15 21.20
CA ARG A 173 0.21 -5.46 21.69
C ARG A 173 1.59 -5.85 21.16
N GLU A 174 1.84 -5.65 19.87
CA GLU A 174 3.10 -6.08 19.22
C GLU A 174 4.29 -5.18 19.58
N THR A 175 4.06 -3.90 19.85
CA THR A 175 5.12 -2.93 20.14
C THR A 175 5.31 -2.64 21.63
N GLY A 176 4.30 -2.90 22.46
CA GLY A 176 4.28 -2.51 23.87
C GLY A 176 4.10 -1.01 24.10
N GLU A 177 3.90 -0.22 23.04
CA GLU A 177 3.69 1.23 23.13
C GLU A 177 2.26 1.58 23.58
N PRO A 178 2.06 2.71 24.28
CA PRO A 178 0.74 3.11 24.72
C PRO A 178 -0.16 3.46 23.53
N TRP A 179 -1.47 3.24 23.70
CA TRP A 179 -2.49 3.47 22.68
C TRP A 179 -2.39 4.85 22.02
N GLU A 180 -2.19 5.89 22.82
CA GLU A 180 -2.05 7.28 22.36
C GLU A 180 -0.88 7.44 21.37
N ARG A 181 0.27 6.83 21.68
CA ARG A 181 1.46 6.88 20.83
C ARG A 181 1.24 6.12 19.53
N VAL A 182 0.60 4.95 19.58
CA VAL A 182 0.26 4.17 18.38
C VAL A 182 -0.73 4.93 17.49
N MET A 183 -1.74 5.55 18.07
CA MET A 183 -2.80 6.22 17.31
C MET A 183 -2.36 7.57 16.72
N HIS A 184 -1.61 8.37 17.49
CA HIS A 184 -1.28 9.76 17.11
C HIS A 184 0.17 9.96 16.68
N GLY A 185 1.10 9.14 17.13
CA GLY A 185 2.54 9.34 16.91
C GLY A 185 3.20 8.35 15.95
N MET A 186 2.67 7.14 15.84
CA MET A 186 3.21 6.10 14.97
C MET A 186 2.68 6.26 13.54
N SER A 187 3.55 6.08 12.55
CA SER A 187 3.12 6.07 11.15
C SER A 187 2.13 4.93 10.90
N LEU A 188 1.14 5.18 10.06
CA LEU A 188 0.15 4.18 9.67
C LEU A 188 0.83 3.00 8.96
N SER A 189 1.88 3.26 8.18
CA SER A 189 2.75 2.20 7.64
C SER A 189 3.26 1.26 8.72
N THR A 190 3.83 1.77 9.81
CA THR A 190 4.33 0.94 10.92
C THR A 190 3.20 0.15 11.59
N VAL A 191 2.04 0.78 11.79
CA VAL A 191 0.84 0.10 12.34
C VAL A 191 0.39 -1.03 11.41
N CYS A 192 0.34 -0.80 10.11
CA CYS A 192 -0.01 -1.81 9.10
C CYS A 192 1.05 -2.93 9.04
N CYS A 193 2.35 -2.63 9.15
CA CYS A 193 3.39 -3.64 9.26
C CYS A 193 3.19 -4.55 10.49
N ALA A 194 2.91 -3.96 11.65
CA ALA A 194 2.64 -4.73 12.87
C ALA A 194 1.42 -5.64 12.69
N TYR A 195 0.35 -5.12 12.08
CA TYR A 195 -0.85 -5.88 11.77
C TYR A 195 -0.58 -7.07 10.82
N VAL A 196 0.16 -6.85 9.73
CA VAL A 196 0.48 -7.91 8.77
C VAL A 196 1.37 -8.98 9.39
N ASN A 197 2.36 -8.59 10.20
CA ASN A 197 3.23 -9.53 10.90
C ASN A 197 2.44 -10.39 11.90
N PHE A 198 1.52 -9.77 12.64
CA PHE A 198 0.57 -10.47 13.50
C PHE A 198 -0.29 -11.46 12.68
N ALA A 199 -0.97 -10.98 11.64
CA ALA A 199 -1.87 -11.81 10.83
C ALA A 199 -1.13 -12.99 10.18
N ARG A 200 0.10 -12.78 9.71
CA ARG A 200 0.95 -13.84 9.17
C ARG A 200 1.30 -14.90 10.22
N ARG A 201 1.61 -14.48 11.45
CA ARG A 201 1.96 -15.39 12.55
C ARG A 201 0.77 -16.23 13.01
N GLU A 202 -0.43 -15.65 13.03
CA GLU A 202 -1.66 -16.34 13.44
C GLU A 202 -2.29 -17.18 12.30
N SER A 203 -1.81 -17.05 11.07
CA SER A 203 -2.37 -17.76 9.91
C SER A 203 -1.89 -19.21 9.85
N THR A 204 -2.78 -20.11 9.42
CA THR A 204 -2.43 -21.49 9.04
C THR A 204 -1.66 -21.57 7.72
N GLU A 205 -1.69 -20.51 6.90
CA GLU A 205 -1.06 -20.44 5.58
C GLU A 205 -0.11 -19.23 5.45
N PRO A 206 0.95 -19.12 6.27
CA PRO A 206 1.82 -17.93 6.32
C PRO A 206 2.57 -17.66 5.01
N HIS A 207 2.67 -18.65 4.12
CA HIS A 207 3.30 -18.54 2.80
C HIS A 207 2.45 -17.73 1.79
N ARG A 208 1.15 -17.53 2.07
CA ARG A 208 0.26 -16.69 1.24
C ARG A 208 0.54 -15.20 1.41
N PHE A 209 1.24 -14.82 2.48
CA PHE A 209 1.59 -13.43 2.77
C PHE A 209 2.84 -13.02 1.99
N ARG A 210 2.64 -12.53 0.77
CA ARG A 210 3.71 -12.18 -0.18
C ARG A 210 3.27 -11.05 -1.10
N ARG A 211 4.24 -10.27 -1.61
CA ARG A 211 3.97 -9.27 -2.65
C ARG A 211 3.48 -9.96 -3.90
N ARG A 212 2.43 -9.41 -4.50
CA ARG A 212 1.91 -9.85 -5.79
C ARG A 212 2.21 -8.77 -6.84
N PRO A 213 2.53 -9.16 -8.09
CA PRO A 213 2.53 -8.21 -9.19
C PRO A 213 1.15 -7.55 -9.34
N ASP A 214 1.10 -6.36 -9.91
CA ASP A 214 -0.15 -5.83 -10.44
C ASP A 214 -0.68 -6.74 -11.57
N ALA A 215 -1.96 -6.60 -11.92
CA ALA A 215 -2.60 -7.48 -12.89
C ALA A 215 -1.97 -7.43 -14.30
N GLU A 216 -1.37 -6.29 -14.67
CA GLU A 216 -0.72 -6.12 -15.96
C GLU A 216 0.62 -6.86 -16.01
N LEU A 217 1.43 -6.70 -14.96
CA LEU A 217 2.68 -7.42 -14.76
C LEU A 217 2.44 -8.92 -14.56
N GLU A 218 1.35 -9.31 -13.90
CA GLU A 218 0.95 -10.72 -13.76
C GLU A 218 0.57 -11.32 -15.11
N ALA A 219 -0.12 -10.56 -15.96
CA ALA A 219 -0.43 -10.96 -17.32
C ALA A 219 0.83 -11.08 -18.19
N GLN A 220 1.79 -10.16 -18.06
CA GLN A 220 3.07 -10.22 -18.76
C GLN A 220 3.91 -11.43 -18.32
N ILE A 221 3.97 -11.70 -17.02
CA ILE A 221 4.67 -12.88 -16.47
C ILE A 221 4.00 -14.16 -16.96
N SER A 222 2.67 -14.24 -16.89
CA SER A 222 1.91 -15.41 -17.34
C SER A 222 2.08 -15.65 -18.84
N ALA A 223 1.99 -14.60 -19.66
CA ALA A 223 2.23 -14.68 -21.10
C ALA A 223 3.65 -15.17 -21.41
N ARG A 224 4.65 -14.69 -20.67
CA ARG A 224 6.04 -15.15 -20.85
C ARG A 224 6.24 -16.61 -20.45
N ILE A 225 5.58 -17.06 -19.38
CA ILE A 225 5.60 -18.48 -18.98
C ILE A 225 4.93 -19.34 -20.06
N ASP A 226 3.78 -18.91 -20.60
CA ASP A 226 3.08 -19.60 -21.68
C ASP A 226 3.94 -19.71 -22.94
N GLU A 227 4.63 -18.63 -23.34
CA GLU A 227 5.57 -18.66 -24.48
C GLU A 227 6.72 -19.66 -24.28
N LEU A 228 7.28 -19.72 -23.07
CA LEU A 228 8.36 -20.66 -22.75
C LEU A 228 7.83 -22.10 -22.70
N ALA A 229 6.61 -22.30 -22.20
CA ALA A 229 5.94 -23.59 -22.16
C ALA A 229 5.66 -24.12 -23.57
N GLU A 230 5.11 -23.28 -24.45
CA GLU A 230 4.85 -23.63 -25.86
C GLU A 230 6.15 -24.01 -26.58
N LYS A 231 7.24 -23.26 -26.39
CA LYS A 231 8.56 -23.59 -26.97
C LYS A 231 9.15 -24.89 -26.43
N PHE A 232 9.08 -25.10 -25.12
CA PHE A 232 9.60 -26.32 -24.50
C PHE A 232 8.86 -27.56 -25.00
N LEU A 233 7.53 -27.48 -25.14
CA LEU A 233 6.71 -28.58 -25.65
C LEU A 233 6.92 -28.81 -27.15
N SER A 234 7.14 -27.75 -27.95
CA SER A 234 7.45 -27.90 -29.37
C SER A 234 8.82 -28.51 -29.64
N ASP A 235 9.82 -28.21 -28.80
CA ASP A 235 11.18 -28.74 -28.95
C ASP A 235 11.31 -30.22 -28.51
N GLN A 236 10.29 -30.76 -27.85
CA GLN A 236 10.20 -32.16 -27.39
C GLN A 236 9.40 -33.06 -28.35
N GLN A 237 8.82 -32.50 -29.43
CA GLN A 237 8.11 -33.23 -30.50
C GLN A 237 9.04 -33.51 -31.69
#